data_AF-A0A1F0PH69-F1
#
_entry.id   AF-A0A1F0PH69-F1
#
_cell.length_a   1.000
_cell.length_b   1.000
_cell.length_c   1.000
_cell.angle_alpha   90.00
_cell.angle_beta   90.00
_cell.angle_gamma   90.00
#
_symmetry.space_group_name_H-M   'P 1'
#
loop_
_entity.id
_entity.type
_entity.pdbx_description
1 polymer ?
#
loop_
_entity_poly.entity_id
_entity_poly.type
_entity_poly.pdbx_seq_one_letter_code
_entity_poly.pdbx_strand_id
1 'polypeptide(L)'
;MSEKNYAFTRTSDKKAAGGAPVVKVKLRGKTWQVDPAALDDAELMEQLLAIDEGNPKGMFSAVESLLGAEAKQDVFETLRDPETGRVPMTLFTGFFTDMMNALNPNS
;
A
#
# COMPACT_ATOMS: atom_id res chain seq x y z
N MET A 1 9.61 4.42 -24.68
CA MET A 1 9.54 4.83 -23.26
C MET A 1 8.13 5.33 -23.01
N SER A 2 7.33 4.64 -22.21
CA SER A 2 5.95 5.01 -21.90
C SER A 2 5.88 5.41 -20.44
N GLU A 3 5.83 6.70 -20.15
CA GLU A 3 5.42 7.22 -18.84
C GLU A 3 3.97 6.79 -18.60
N LYS A 4 3.79 5.77 -17.75
CA LYS A 4 2.46 5.48 -17.19
C LYS A 4 2.23 6.52 -16.10
N ASN A 5 1.53 7.60 -16.46
CA ASN A 5 1.00 8.58 -15.51
C ASN A 5 0.01 7.88 -14.56
N TYR A 6 0.47 7.52 -13.37
CA TYR A 6 -0.41 7.07 -12.29
C TYR A 6 -1.05 8.31 -11.66
N ALA A 7 -2.32 8.57 -11.97
CA ALA A 7 -3.06 9.68 -11.41
C ALA A 7 -3.41 9.40 -9.93
N PHE A 8 -2.80 10.14 -9.01
CA PHE A 8 -3.13 10.10 -7.59
C PHE A 8 -4.35 11.00 -7.33
N THR A 9 -5.48 10.43 -6.93
CA THR A 9 -6.63 11.21 -6.45
C THR A 9 -6.98 10.77 -5.03
N ARG A 10 -6.58 11.58 -4.04
CA ARG A 10 -6.96 11.41 -2.64
C ARG A 10 -8.40 11.87 -2.48
N THR A 11 -9.33 10.93 -2.29
CA THR A 11 -10.70 11.25 -1.89
C THR A 11 -10.88 10.84 -0.44
N SER A 12 -10.72 11.81 0.47
CA SER A 12 -11.05 11.64 1.88
C SER A 12 -12.57 11.73 2.04
N ASP A 13 -13.29 10.62 1.81
CA ASP A 13 -14.70 10.51 2.20
C ASP A 13 -14.77 10.47 3.74
N LYS A 14 -14.90 11.64 4.38
CA LYS A 14 -15.29 11.67 5.79
C LYS A 14 -16.78 11.33 5.88
N LYS A 15 -17.04 10.18 6.54
CA LYS A 15 -18.27 9.81 7.28
C LYS A 15 -19.19 8.81 6.55
N ALA A 16 -19.04 7.53 6.90
CA ALA A 16 -20.15 6.58 6.96
C ALA A 16 -20.35 6.19 8.43
N ALA A 17 -21.61 6.19 8.88
CA ALA A 17 -22.01 5.98 10.26
C ALA A 17 -21.46 4.65 10.83
N GLY A 18 -20.74 4.72 11.95
CA GLY A 18 -20.36 3.55 12.76
C GLY A 18 -19.12 2.75 12.32
N GLY A 19 -18.47 3.11 11.20
CA GLY A 19 -17.23 2.46 10.75
C GLY A 19 -15.97 3.25 11.12
N ALA A 20 -14.86 2.56 11.37
CA ALA A 20 -13.54 3.19 11.47
C ALA A 20 -13.27 4.06 10.23
N PRO A 21 -12.57 5.21 10.37
CA PRO A 21 -12.21 6.02 9.22
C PRO A 21 -11.40 5.17 8.21
N VAL A 22 -11.62 5.35 6.91
CA VAL A 22 -10.87 4.64 5.85
C VAL A 22 -10.40 5.66 4.82
N VAL A 23 -9.15 5.56 4.39
CA VAL A 23 -8.58 6.36 3.29
C VAL A 23 -8.59 5.53 2.02
N LYS A 24 -9.16 6.08 0.95
CA LYS A 24 -9.18 5.44 -0.37
C LYS A 24 -7.97 5.91 -1.19
N VAL A 25 -7.12 4.97 -1.58
CA VAL A 25 -5.93 5.22 -2.40
C VAL A 25 -6.08 4.54 -3.75
N LYS A 26 -6.01 5.29 -4.86
CA LYS A 26 -6.05 4.71 -6.20
C LYS A 26 -4.64 4.41 -6.71
N LEU A 27 -4.31 3.13 -6.87
CA LEU A 27 -3.01 2.68 -7.37
C LEU A 27 -3.17 1.47 -8.28
N ARG A 28 -2.38 1.44 -9.36
CA ARG A 28 -2.34 0.33 -10.33
C ARG A 28 -3.72 -0.07 -10.86
N GLY A 29 -4.61 0.92 -11.08
CA GLY A 29 -5.96 0.69 -11.60
C GLY A 29 -6.98 0.15 -10.59
N LYS A 30 -6.60 -0.02 -9.32
CA LYS A 30 -7.49 -0.42 -8.22
C LYS A 30 -7.63 0.68 -7.16
N THR A 31 -8.70 0.61 -6.39
CA THR A 31 -8.90 1.46 -5.20
C THR A 31 -8.64 0.61 -3.96
N TRP A 32 -7.64 1.01 -3.18
CA TRP A 32 -7.22 0.37 -1.94
C TRP A 32 -7.84 1.11 -0.76
N GLN A 33 -8.34 0.36 0.21
CA GLN A 33 -8.85 0.89 1.46
C GLN A 33 -7.76 0.77 2.50
N VAL A 34 -7.31 1.90 3.02
CA VAL A 34 -6.25 1.97 4.02
C VAL A 34 -6.88 2.38 5.35
N ASP A 35 -6.53 1.68 6.41
CA ASP A 35 -6.83 2.13 7.76
C ASP A 35 -5.88 3.29 8.13
N PRO A 36 -6.37 4.53 8.27
CA PRO A 36 -5.53 5.66 8.67
C PRO A 36 -5.00 5.51 10.10
N ALA A 37 -5.61 4.68 10.95
CA ALA A 37 -5.06 4.40 12.28
C ALA A 37 -3.77 3.57 12.19
N ALA A 38 -3.58 2.78 11.13
CA ALA A 38 -2.34 2.04 10.91
C ALA A 38 -1.12 2.96 10.76
N LEU A 39 -1.31 4.22 10.34
CA LEU A 39 -0.24 5.23 10.26
C LEU A 39 0.22 5.72 11.64
N ASP A 40 -0.59 5.52 12.67
CA ASP A 40 -0.28 5.83 14.08
C ASP A 40 -0.08 4.54 14.90
N ASP A 41 0.31 3.44 14.22
CA ASP A 41 0.55 2.14 14.83
C ASP A 41 2.05 1.90 15.06
N ALA A 42 2.41 1.54 16.29
CA ALA A 42 3.78 1.20 16.66
C ALA A 42 4.30 -0.03 15.90
N GLU A 43 3.43 -0.99 15.57
CA GLU A 43 3.79 -2.17 14.79
C GLU A 43 4.17 -1.79 13.35
N LEU A 44 3.47 -0.81 12.74
CA LEU A 44 3.88 -0.29 11.43
C LEU A 44 5.26 0.38 11.54
N MET A 45 5.51 1.15 12.59
CA MET A 45 6.81 1.80 12.79
C MET A 45 7.95 0.79 12.94
N GLU A 46 7.76 -0.31 13.67
CA GLU A 46 8.74 -1.39 13.78
C GLU A 46 9.04 -2.02 12.41
N GLN A 47 8.02 -2.24 11.59
CA GLN A 47 8.17 -2.78 10.25
C GLN A 47 8.94 -1.83 9.32
N LEU A 48 8.72 -0.51 9.44
CA LEU A 48 9.47 0.49 8.69
C LEU A 48 10.94 0.54 9.11
N LEU A 49 11.24 0.43 10.41
CA LEU A 49 12.61 0.32 10.91
C LEU A 49 13.29 -0.95 10.39
N ALA A 50 12.59 -2.08 10.37
CA ALA A 50 13.13 -3.31 9.79
C ALA A 50 13.50 -3.13 8.31
N ILE A 51 12.73 -2.36 7.53
CA ILE A 51 13.08 -2.05 6.14
C ILE A 51 14.38 -1.22 6.08
N ASP A 52 14.51 -0.21 6.94
CA ASP A 52 15.70 0.66 7.02
C ASP A 52 16.97 -0.12 7.43
N GLU A 53 16.82 -1.09 8.33
CA GLU A 53 17.87 -2.04 8.72
C GLU A 53 18.23 -3.07 7.63
N GLY A 54 17.57 -3.00 6.47
CA GLY A 54 17.82 -3.88 5.32
C GLY A 54 17.09 -5.22 5.39
N ASN A 55 16.09 -5.37 6.25
CA ASN A 55 15.23 -6.55 6.30
C ASN A 55 14.00 -6.37 5.37
N PRO A 56 13.99 -7.00 4.18
CA PRO A 56 12.90 -6.85 3.21
C PRO A 56 11.56 -7.43 3.71
N LYS A 57 11.56 -8.23 4.78
CA LYS A 57 10.31 -8.73 5.38
C LYS A 57 9.42 -7.62 5.89
N GLY A 58 10.01 -6.53 6.40
CA GLY A 58 9.27 -5.38 6.92
C GLY A 58 8.29 -4.82 5.90
N MET A 59 8.62 -4.86 4.60
CA MET A 59 7.76 -4.35 3.53
C MET A 59 6.49 -5.19 3.35
N PHE A 60 6.59 -6.51 3.47
CA PHE A 60 5.41 -7.38 3.37
C PHE A 60 4.49 -7.26 4.57
N SER A 61 5.05 -7.01 5.74
CA SER A 61 4.29 -6.77 6.97
C SER A 61 3.64 -5.38 6.94
N ALA A 62 4.35 -4.35 6.49
CA ALA A 62 3.81 -3.00 6.36
C ALA A 62 2.61 -2.92 5.40
N VAL A 63 2.68 -3.62 4.25
CA VAL A 63 1.54 -3.70 3.33
C VAL A 63 0.34 -4.41 3.98
N GLU A 64 0.59 -5.42 4.80
CA GLU A 64 -0.45 -6.14 5.54
C GLU A 64 -1.08 -5.27 6.63
N SER A 65 -0.28 -4.52 7.40
CA SER A 65 -0.79 -3.60 8.42
C SER A 65 -1.60 -2.45 7.81
N LEU A 66 -1.20 -1.95 6.63
CA LEU A 66 -1.91 -0.85 5.96
C LEU A 66 -3.24 -1.27 5.33
N LEU A 67 -3.30 -2.46 4.75
CA LEU A 67 -4.42 -2.90 3.90
C LEU A 67 -5.23 -4.08 4.45
N GLY A 68 -4.66 -4.81 5.40
CA GLY A 68 -5.13 -6.12 5.85
C GLY A 68 -4.61 -7.28 4.99
N ALA A 69 -4.71 -8.49 5.54
CA ALA A 69 -4.20 -9.72 4.93
C ALA A 69 -4.88 -10.07 3.60
N GLU A 70 -6.20 -9.86 3.48
CA GLU A 70 -6.96 -10.14 2.25
C GLU A 70 -6.53 -9.21 1.12
N ALA A 71 -6.51 -7.90 1.37
CA ALA A 71 -6.10 -6.92 0.37
C ALA A 71 -4.62 -7.07 -0.02
N LYS A 72 -3.74 -7.54 0.89
CA LYS A 72 -2.37 -7.91 0.53
C LYS A 72 -2.35 -9.02 -0.52
N GLN A 73 -3.19 -10.06 -0.42
CA GLN A 73 -3.26 -11.08 -1.47
C GLN A 73 -3.69 -10.47 -2.82
N ASP A 74 -4.65 -9.54 -2.80
CA ASP A 74 -5.05 -8.80 -4.00
C ASP A 74 -3.90 -7.99 -4.60
N VAL A 75 -2.97 -7.47 -3.79
CA VAL A 75 -1.75 -6.81 -4.27
C VAL A 75 -0.89 -7.83 -5.03
N PHE A 76 -0.65 -9.02 -4.47
CA PHE A 76 0.10 -10.07 -5.15
C PHE A 76 -0.54 -10.47 -6.47
N GLU A 77 -1.87 -10.63 -6.52
CA GLU A 77 -2.58 -10.94 -7.77
C GLU A 77 -2.46 -9.81 -8.79
N THR A 78 -2.59 -8.57 -8.35
CA THR A 78 -2.52 -7.38 -9.24
C THR A 78 -1.14 -7.19 -9.85
N LEU A 79 -0.08 -7.56 -9.11
CA LEU A 79 1.31 -7.40 -9.54
C LEU A 79 1.89 -8.66 -10.19
N ARG A 80 1.13 -9.75 -10.26
CA ARG A 80 1.58 -11.02 -10.83
C ARG A 80 1.75 -10.88 -12.33
N ASP A 81 2.95 -11.19 -12.79
CA ASP A 81 3.26 -11.30 -14.20
C ASP A 81 2.47 -12.49 -14.80
N PRO A 82 1.62 -12.27 -15.82
CA PRO A 82 0.83 -13.33 -16.43
C PRO A 82 1.68 -14.35 -17.20
N GLU A 83 2.87 -13.98 -17.68
CA GLU A 83 3.75 -14.87 -18.44
C GLU A 83 4.55 -15.79 -17.52
N THR A 84 5.12 -15.23 -16.45
CA THR A 84 6.00 -15.99 -15.53
C THR A 84 5.30 -16.52 -14.29
N GLY A 85 4.10 -16.00 -13.98
CA GLY A 85 3.34 -16.32 -12.76
C GLY A 85 3.96 -15.79 -11.47
N ARG A 86 5.04 -14.99 -11.56
CA ARG A 86 5.77 -14.46 -10.41
C ARG A 86 5.33 -13.03 -10.11
N VAL A 87 5.52 -12.59 -8.86
CA VAL A 87 5.44 -11.17 -8.51
C VAL A 87 6.87 -10.63 -8.45
N PRO A 88 7.29 -9.79 -9.40
CA PRO A 88 8.61 -9.16 -9.34
C PRO A 88 8.75 -8.30 -8.09
N MET A 89 9.85 -8.47 -7.34
CA MET A 89 10.11 -7.66 -6.15
C MET A 89 10.13 -6.16 -6.47
N THR A 90 10.62 -5.77 -7.65
CA THR A 90 10.62 -4.37 -8.10
C THR A 90 9.21 -3.78 -8.21
N LEU A 91 8.22 -4.56 -8.66
CA LEU A 91 6.83 -4.12 -8.71
C LEU A 91 6.19 -4.03 -7.33
N PHE A 92 6.51 -4.98 -6.44
CA PHE A 92 6.04 -4.96 -5.05
C PHE A 92 6.60 -3.76 -4.29
N THR A 93 7.91 -3.52 -4.38
CA THR A 93 8.55 -2.33 -3.78
C THR A 93 7.98 -1.04 -4.35
N GLY A 94 7.81 -0.96 -5.69
CA GLY A 94 7.19 0.22 -6.31
C GLY A 94 5.76 0.47 -5.84
N PHE A 95 4.97 -0.59 -5.63
CA PHE A 95 3.63 -0.46 -5.04
C PHE A 95 3.69 0.09 -3.61
N PHE A 96 4.55 -0.46 -2.77
CA PHE A 96 4.72 0.00 -1.39
C PHE A 96 5.14 1.47 -1.32
N THR A 97 6.14 1.88 -2.12
CA THR A 97 6.58 3.27 -2.18
C THR A 97 5.46 4.20 -2.64
N ASP A 98 4.73 3.83 -3.69
CA ASP A 98 3.60 4.63 -4.18
C ASP A 98 2.47 4.74 -3.14
N MET A 99 2.22 3.68 -2.36
CA MET A 99 1.26 3.68 -1.27
C MET A 99 1.68 4.64 -0.15
N MET A 100 2.92 4.55 0.33
CA MET A 100 3.45 5.44 1.37
C MET A 100 3.41 6.90 0.92
N ASN A 101 3.78 7.19 -0.34
CA ASN A 101 3.69 8.54 -0.90
C ASN A 101 2.24 9.05 -0.97
N ALA A 102 1.28 8.20 -1.36
CA ALA A 102 -0.13 8.58 -1.40
C ALA A 102 -0.73 8.85 -0.01
N LEU A 103 -0.16 8.23 1.03
CA LEU A 103 -0.58 8.40 2.42
C LEU A 103 0.13 9.55 3.13
N ASN A 104 1.30 9.96 2.66
CA ASN A 104 2.04 11.09 3.22
C ASN A 104 1.20 12.39 3.12
N PRO A 105 0.86 13.03 4.26
CA PRO A 105 0.07 14.25 4.26
C PRO A 105 0.80 15.46 3.64
N ASN A 106 2.11 15.38 3.46
CA ASN A 106 2.96 16.45 2.93
C ASN A 106 3.38 16.25 1.46
N SER A 107 2.91 15.20 0.78
CA SER A 107 3.21 14.94 -0.63
C SER A 107 2.31 15.71 -1.59
#